data_AF-A0A1H3DJE3-F1
#
_entry.id   AF-A0A1H3DJE3-F1
#
_cell.length_a   1.000
_cell.length_b   1.000
_cell.length_c   1.000
_cell.angle_alpha   90.00
_cell.angle_beta   90.00
_cell.angle_gamma   90.00
#
_symmetry.space_group_name_H-M   'P 1'
#
loop_
_entity.id
_entity.type
_entity.pdbx_description
1 polymer ?
#
loop_
_entity_poly.entity_id
_entity_poly.type
_entity_poly.pdbx_seq_one_letter_code
_entity_poly.pdbx_strand_id
1 'polypeptide(L)'
;MGSHRWLLDQRRPVRLTQAELESHPAWLGSGHEAGRHPPMRGWLAAPLLDSEDVCWGLLQLSDRYAGDYTAADEAALVRFTDLLSLTLESLWALRGARKAS
;
A
#
# COMPACT_ATOMS: atom_id res chain seq x y z
N MET A 1 -16.56 7.10 -0.60
CA MET A 1 -15.68 7.37 -1.76
C MET A 1 -14.27 7.50 -1.19
N GLY A 2 -13.56 6.40 -1.00
CA GLY A 2 -12.43 6.32 -0.04
C GLY A 2 -11.05 6.47 -0.69
N SER A 3 -10.12 7.05 0.05
CA SER A 3 -8.68 7.19 -0.27
C SER A 3 -8.04 5.89 -0.76
N HIS A 4 -8.56 4.73 -0.36
CA HIS A 4 -8.11 3.41 -0.78
C HIS A 4 -8.35 3.13 -2.28
N ARG A 5 -9.43 3.67 -2.87
CA ARG A 5 -9.75 3.48 -4.31
C ARG A 5 -8.75 4.22 -5.19
N TRP A 6 -8.34 5.43 -4.79
CA TRP A 6 -7.36 6.22 -5.52
C TRP A 6 -5.99 5.54 -5.57
N LEU A 7 -5.55 4.90 -4.48
CA LEU A 7 -4.30 4.13 -4.45
C LEU A 7 -4.32 2.90 -5.35
N LEU A 8 -5.45 2.18 -5.37
CA LEU A 8 -5.62 1.00 -6.21
C LEU A 8 -5.62 1.36 -7.71
N ASP A 9 -6.07 2.56 -8.07
CA ASP A 9 -6.01 3.07 -9.45
C ASP A 9 -4.61 3.52 -9.87
N GLN A 10 -3.77 4.01 -8.94
CA GLN A 10 -2.41 4.44 -9.26
C GLN A 10 -1.49 3.27 -9.61
N ARG A 11 -1.70 2.09 -8.99
CA ARG A 11 -0.84 0.89 -9.12
C ARG A 11 0.65 1.19 -9.05
N ARG A 12 1.01 2.19 -8.23
CA ARG A 12 2.37 2.69 -8.08
C ARG A 12 2.67 2.93 -6.61
N PRO A 13 3.95 2.84 -6.22
CA PRO A 13 4.38 3.29 -4.92
C PRO A 13 4.01 4.76 -4.71
N VAL A 14 3.55 5.08 -3.50
CA VAL A 14 3.20 6.43 -3.09
C VAL A 14 3.93 6.74 -1.80
N ARG A 15 4.61 7.88 -1.77
CA ARG A 15 5.30 8.41 -0.60
C ARG A 15 4.90 9.86 -0.43
N LEU A 16 4.18 10.16 0.64
CA LEU A 16 3.73 11.52 0.99
C LEU A 16 4.18 11.86 2.40
N THR A 17 4.71 13.06 2.57
CA THR A 17 4.88 13.70 3.89
C THR A 17 3.53 14.07 4.49
N GLN A 18 3.52 14.44 5.77
CA GLN A 18 2.29 14.90 6.44
C GLN A 18 1.64 16.08 5.70
N ALA A 19 2.44 17.07 5.31
CA ALA A 19 1.96 18.27 4.63
C ALA A 19 1.39 17.94 3.25
N GLU A 20 2.07 17.07 2.49
CA GLU A 20 1.58 16.62 1.18
C GLU A 20 0.29 15.81 1.31
N LEU A 21 0.19 14.96 2.34
CA LEU A 21 -0.99 14.15 2.63
C LEU A 21 -2.21 15.03 2.97
N GLU A 22 -2.05 15.99 3.87
CA GLU A 22 -3.10 16.95 4.25
C GLU A 22 -3.55 17.84 3.09
N SER A 23 -2.64 18.13 2.14
CA SER A 23 -2.94 18.93 0.95
C SER A 23 -3.61 18.14 -0.18
N HIS A 24 -3.65 16.80 -0.10
CA HIS A 24 -4.05 15.97 -1.23
C HIS A 24 -5.58 15.98 -1.42
N PRO A 25 -6.12 16.29 -2.61
CA PRO A 25 -7.56 16.43 -2.83
C PRO A 25 -8.36 15.12 -2.66
N ALA A 26 -7.70 13.97 -2.81
CA ALA A 26 -8.29 12.65 -2.50
C ALA A 26 -8.14 12.24 -1.02
N TRP A 27 -7.44 13.05 -0.22
CA TRP A 27 -7.35 12.87 1.22
C TRP A 27 -8.60 13.43 1.88
N LEU A 28 -9.57 12.55 2.11
CA LEU A 28 -10.82 12.89 2.79
C LEU A 28 -10.67 13.09 4.30
N GLY A 29 -9.46 13.41 4.79
CA GLY A 29 -9.14 13.74 6.18
C GLY A 29 -10.02 13.02 7.17
N SER A 30 -9.88 11.69 7.26
CA SER A 30 -10.60 10.86 8.26
C SER A 30 -12.05 11.33 8.55
N GLY A 31 -12.83 11.59 7.50
CA GLY A 31 -14.26 11.88 7.64
C GLY A 31 -14.94 10.78 8.46
N HIS A 32 -15.51 11.16 9.60
CA HIS A 32 -16.22 10.32 10.59
C HIS A 32 -15.45 9.28 11.42
N GLU A 33 -14.18 8.98 11.13
CA GLU A 33 -13.35 8.03 11.93
C GLU A 33 -12.02 8.62 12.43
N ALA A 34 -11.90 9.95 12.48
CA ALA A 34 -10.73 10.68 12.97
C ALA A 34 -10.26 10.32 14.39
N GLY A 35 -11.11 9.67 15.19
CA GLY A 35 -10.77 9.21 16.55
C GLY A 35 -10.28 7.76 16.65
N ARG A 36 -10.28 6.97 15.56
CA ARG A 36 -10.01 5.52 15.61
C ARG A 36 -8.78 5.08 14.82
N HIS A 37 -8.21 5.95 13.98
CA HIS A 37 -6.96 5.71 13.28
C HIS A 37 -5.78 6.35 14.02
N PRO A 38 -4.62 5.67 14.12
CA PRO A 38 -3.39 6.29 14.58
C PRO A 38 -3.10 7.56 13.76
N PRO A 39 -2.51 8.60 14.36
CA PRO A 39 -2.20 9.83 13.64
C PRO A 39 -1.40 9.49 12.38
N MET A 40 -1.92 9.81 11.20
CA MET A 40 -1.31 9.39 9.93
C MET A 40 -0.12 10.29 9.56
N ARG A 41 0.91 10.35 10.42
CA ARG A 41 2.14 11.13 10.24
C ARG A 41 3.01 10.51 9.16
N GLY A 42 2.87 11.05 7.95
CA GLY A 42 3.50 10.51 6.75
C GLY A 42 2.87 9.21 6.28
N TRP A 43 2.91 8.97 4.97
CA TRP A 43 2.31 7.81 4.33
C TRP A 43 3.23 7.21 3.28
N LEU A 44 3.45 5.91 3.37
CA LEU A 44 4.18 5.14 2.38
C LEU A 44 3.37 3.91 2.02
N ALA A 45 3.05 3.73 0.74
CA ALA A 45 2.26 2.62 0.25
C ALA A 45 2.88 2.01 -1.00
N ALA A 46 2.76 0.70 -1.18
CA ALA A 46 3.15 0.00 -2.39
C ALA A 46 2.13 -1.11 -2.73
N PRO A 47 1.77 -1.27 -4.02
CA PRO A 47 0.83 -2.30 -4.44
C PRO A 47 1.47 -3.69 -4.43
N LEU A 48 0.65 -4.71 -4.22
CA LEU A 48 1.00 -6.11 -4.47
C LEU A 48 0.52 -6.45 -5.88
N LEU A 49 1.44 -6.42 -6.84
CA LEU A 49 1.17 -6.75 -8.25
C LEU A 49 1.70 -8.15 -8.57
N ASP A 50 0.96 -8.94 -9.34
CA ASP A 50 1.50 -10.19 -9.90
C ASP A 50 2.25 -9.96 -11.21
N SER A 51 2.70 -11.06 -11.82
CA SER A 51 3.39 -11.06 -13.11
C SER A 51 2.56 -10.53 -14.29
N GLU A 52 1.24 -10.40 -14.12
CA GLU A 52 0.28 -9.87 -15.10
C GLU A 52 -0.21 -8.44 -14.77
N ASP A 53 0.48 -7.73 -13.86
CA ASP A 53 0.11 -6.38 -13.37
C ASP A 53 -1.29 -6.31 -12.71
N VAL A 54 -1.82 -7.44 -12.25
CA VAL A 54 -3.07 -7.48 -11.47
C VAL A 54 -2.76 -7.07 -10.04
N CYS A 55 -3.54 -6.15 -9.51
CA CYS A 55 -3.40 -5.69 -8.13
C CYS A 55 -4.14 -6.62 -7.16
N TRP A 56 -3.38 -7.38 -6.38
CA TRP A 56 -3.89 -8.30 -5.35
C TRP A 56 -4.23 -7.55 -4.06
N GLY A 57 -3.65 -6.36 -3.86
CA GLY A 57 -3.86 -5.53 -2.69
C GLY A 57 -2.83 -4.42 -2.57
N LEU A 58 -2.80 -3.79 -1.40
CA LEU A 58 -1.93 -2.66 -1.10
C LEU A 58 -1.34 -2.82 0.30
N LEU A 59 -0.01 -2.71 0.41
CA LEU A 59 0.67 -2.61 1.69
C LEU A 59 0.92 -1.14 2.03
N GLN A 60 0.53 -0.73 3.23
CA GLN A 60 0.60 0.67 3.67
C GLN A 60 1.30 0.77 5.03
N LEU A 61 2.18 1.76 5.13
CA LEU A 61 2.86 2.19 6.35
C LEU A 61 2.46 3.64 6.63
N SER A 62 2.12 3.93 7.87
CA SER A 62 1.79 5.27 8.35
C SER A 62 2.36 5.48 9.74
N ASP A 63 2.32 6.72 10.24
CA ASP A 63 2.77 7.09 11.58
C ASP A 63 4.25 6.74 11.81
N ARG A 64 5.12 7.30 10.96
CA ARG A 64 6.56 7.08 11.12
C ARG A 64 7.03 7.67 12.46
N TYR A 65 7.69 6.85 13.29
CA TYR A 65 8.16 7.24 14.62
C TYR A 65 9.10 8.46 14.62
N ALA A 66 9.89 8.66 13.56
CA ALA A 66 10.80 9.79 13.42
C ALA A 66 11.04 10.17 11.95
N GLY A 67 10.93 11.46 11.65
CA GLY A 67 11.15 12.03 10.32
C GLY A 67 10.10 11.61 9.28
N ASP A 68 10.35 11.99 8.03
CA ASP A 68 9.53 11.58 6.89
C ASP A 68 10.06 10.29 6.25
N TYR A 69 9.19 9.59 5.53
CA TYR A 69 9.62 8.48 4.68
C TYR A 69 10.56 8.99 3.58
N THR A 70 11.65 8.27 3.40
CA THR A 70 12.68 8.55 2.40
C THR A 70 12.50 7.69 1.15
N ALA A 71 13.21 8.02 0.08
CA ALA A 71 13.27 7.18 -1.11
C ALA A 71 13.87 5.79 -0.82
N ALA A 72 14.73 5.66 0.19
CA ALA A 72 15.27 4.37 0.60
C ALA A 72 14.21 3.48 1.28
N ASP A 73 13.32 4.10 2.08
CA ASP A 73 12.18 3.39 2.69
C ASP A 73 11.20 2.91 1.62
N GLU A 74 10.91 3.75 0.62
CA GLU A 74 10.07 3.37 -0.52
C GLU A 74 10.67 2.21 -1.31
N ALA A 75 11.96 2.28 -1.65
CA ALA A 75 12.64 1.19 -2.35
C ALA A 75 12.67 -0.10 -1.52
N ALA A 76 12.78 -0.01 -0.20
CA ALA A 76 12.70 -1.17 0.68
C ALA A 76 11.29 -1.77 0.71
N LEU A 77 10.26 -0.93 0.77
CA LEU A 77 8.87 -1.38 0.74
C LEU A 77 8.53 -2.06 -0.59
N VAL A 78 8.96 -1.49 -1.72
CA VAL A 78 8.77 -2.08 -3.06
C VAL A 78 9.38 -3.47 -3.14
N ARG A 79 10.65 -3.63 -2.73
CA ARG A 79 11.29 -4.96 -2.72
C ARG A 79 10.54 -5.95 -1.84
N PHE A 80 10.00 -5.49 -0.71
CA PHE A 80 9.22 -6.34 0.18
C PHE A 80 7.88 -6.75 -0.45
N THR A 81 7.18 -5.82 -1.10
CA THR A 81 5.94 -6.13 -1.82
C THR A 81 6.17 -7.08 -2.99
N ASP A 82 7.28 -6.96 -3.72
CA ASP A 82 7.63 -7.88 -4.81
C ASP A 82 7.79 -9.32 -4.30
N LEU A 83 8.51 -9.50 -3.18
CA LEU A 83 8.68 -10.81 -2.54
C LEU A 83 7.35 -11.38 -2.05
N LEU A 84 6.48 -10.54 -1.48
CA LEU A 84 5.15 -10.95 -1.05
C LEU A 84 4.28 -11.37 -2.24
N SER A 85 4.29 -10.61 -3.32
CA SER A 85 3.57 -10.93 -4.56
C SER A 85 3.98 -12.30 -5.11
N LEU A 86 5.28 -12.54 -5.27
CA LEU A 86 5.81 -13.83 -5.74
C LEU A 86 5.37 -14.99 -4.83
N THR A 87 5.37 -14.77 -3.52
CA THR A 87 4.93 -15.78 -2.54
C THR A 87 3.43 -16.06 -2.64
N LEU A 88 2.62 -15.02 -2.78
CA LEU A 88 1.17 -15.13 -2.92
C LEU A 88 0.78 -15.84 -4.23
N GLU A 89 1.42 -15.47 -5.33
CA GLU A 89 1.26 -16.11 -6.64
C GLU A 89 1.57 -17.61 -6.57
N SER A 90 2.70 -17.96 -5.95
CA SER A 90 3.11 -19.36 -5.75
C SER A 90 2.10 -20.16 -4.90
N LEU A 91 1.63 -19.58 -3.79
CA LEU A 91 0.64 -20.22 -2.92
C LEU A 91 -0.72 -20.40 -3.63
N TRP A 92 -1.11 -19.44 -4.46
CA TRP A 92 -2.33 -19.52 -5.24
C TRP A 92 -2.26 -20.62 -6.30
N ALA A 93 -1.15 -20.70 -7.04
CA ALA A 93 -0.91 -21.75 -8.03
C ALA A 93 -0.94 -23.16 -7.39
N LEU A 94 -0.28 -23.34 -6.25
CA LEU A 94 -0.30 -24.61 -5.49
C LEU A 94 -1.72 -24.98 -5.02
N ARG A 95 -2.51 -24.00 -4.59
CA ARG A 95 -3.90 -24.21 -4.19
C ARG A 95 -4.78 -24.65 -5.37
N GLY A 96 -4.57 -24.08 -6.55
CA GLY A 96 -5.26 -24.47 -7.79
C GLY A 96 -4.96 -25.91 -8.18
N ALA A 97 -3.68 -26.30 -8.17
CA ALA A 97 -3.25 -27.66 -8.50
C ALA A 97 -3.87 -28.72 -7.57
N ARG A 98 -4.00 -28.43 -6.26
CA ARG A 98 -4.60 -29.35 -5.29
C ARG A 98 -6.13 -29.51 -5.41
N LYS A 99 -6.83 -28.59 -6.08
CA LYS A 99 -8.28 -28.70 -6.31
C LYS A 99 -8.65 -29.45 -7.59
N ALA A 100 -7.69 -29.66 -8.48
CA ALA A 100 -7.88 -30.36 -9.76
C ALA A 100 -7.53 -31.86 -9.69
N SER A 101 -7.19 -32.36 -8.51
CA SER A 101 -6.82 -33.75 -8.22
C SER A 101 -7.77 -34.36 -7.21
#